data_AF-A0A2R3J1R7-F1
#
_entry.id   AF-A0A2R3J1R7-F1
#
_cell.length_a   1.000
_cell.length_b   1.000
_cell.length_c   1.000
_cell.angle_alpha   90.00
_cell.angle_beta   90.00
_cell.angle_gamma   90.00
#
_symmetry.space_group_name_H-M   'P 1'
#
loop_
_entity.id
_entity.type
_entity.pdbx_description
1 polymer ?
#
loop_
_entity_poly.entity_id
_entity_poly.type
_entity_poly.pdbx_seq_one_letter_code
_entity_poly.pdbx_strand_id
1 'polypeptide(L)'
;MFGEPERVRDERQRLWIAYAAWLGEQVQQRLGEDAEVAPRLQAYLESRRAAGQLPNTDIDLQVWLDASGWIVGLACLRADAEPIDAELRRALMDRSLRLPPPDHMPQPIELRIRLMPGR
;
A
#
# COMPACT_ATOMS: atom_id res chain seq x y z
N MET A 1 -25.39 7.66 -26.90
CA MET A 1 -24.61 7.27 -25.71
C MET A 1 -23.46 6.42 -26.22
N PHE A 2 -22.29 7.00 -26.46
CA PHE A 2 -21.13 6.23 -26.91
C PHE A 2 -20.34 5.83 -25.67
N GLY A 3 -20.36 4.54 -25.35
CA GLY A 3 -19.41 3.96 -24.41
C GLY A 3 -18.00 4.19 -24.95
N GLU A 4 -17.05 4.43 -24.05
CA GLU A 4 -15.67 4.68 -24.41
C GLU A 4 -15.13 3.53 -25.30
N PRO A 5 -14.37 3.84 -26.36
CA PRO A 5 -13.85 2.81 -27.27
C PRO A 5 -12.98 1.82 -26.50
N GLU A 6 -13.13 0.52 -26.79
CA GLU A 6 -12.49 -0.57 -26.03
C GLU A 6 -10.99 -0.35 -25.83
N ARG A 7 -10.27 0.14 -26.85
CA ARG A 7 -8.84 0.45 -26.75
C ARG A 7 -8.49 1.47 -25.66
N VAL A 8 -9.33 2.48 -25.45
CA VAL A 8 -9.11 3.51 -24.41
C VAL A 8 -9.36 2.91 -23.02
N ARG A 9 -10.27 1.94 -22.90
CA ARG A 9 -10.47 1.17 -21.66
C ARG A 9 -9.25 0.29 -21.36
N ASP A 10 -8.73 -0.41 -22.35
CA ASP A 10 -7.54 -1.27 -22.20
C ASP A 10 -6.27 -0.50 -21.85
N GLU A 11 -6.09 0.70 -22.41
CA GLU A 11 -4.95 1.56 -22.10
C GLU A 11 -5.05 2.09 -20.66
N ARG A 12 -6.24 2.54 -20.25
CA ARG A 12 -6.50 3.02 -18.88
C ARG A 12 -6.31 1.93 -17.84
N GLN A 13 -6.83 0.73 -18.10
CA GLN A 13 -6.62 -0.44 -17.24
C GLN A 13 -5.12 -0.72 -17.06
N ARG A 14 -4.34 -0.65 -18.15
CA ARG A 14 -2.88 -0.82 -18.09
C ARG A 14 -2.20 0.27 -17.26
N LEU A 15 -2.60 1.53 -17.41
CA LEU A 15 -2.08 2.63 -16.60
C LEU A 15 -2.40 2.43 -15.11
N TRP A 16 -3.61 1.98 -14.77
CA TRP A 16 -4.00 1.69 -13.40
C TRP A 16 -3.19 0.55 -12.78
N ILE A 17 -2.99 -0.54 -13.53
CA ILE A 17 -2.17 -1.67 -13.07
C ILE A 17 -0.71 -1.23 -12.86
N ALA A 18 -0.15 -0.47 -13.81
CA ALA A 18 1.22 0.05 -13.69
C ALA A 18 1.37 0.99 -12.49
N TYR A 19 0.38 1.86 -12.25
CA TYR A 19 0.38 2.76 -11.10
C TYR A 19 0.25 2.01 -9.78
N ALA A 20 -0.63 1.01 -9.67
CA ALA A 20 -0.77 0.20 -8.47
C ALA A 20 0.52 -0.57 -8.14
N ALA A 21 1.20 -1.11 -9.16
CA ALA A 21 2.49 -1.77 -8.99
C ALA A 21 3.57 -0.79 -8.50
N TRP A 22 3.68 0.38 -9.13
CA TRP A 22 4.60 1.44 -8.69
C TRP A 22 4.30 1.90 -7.26
N LEU A 23 3.02 2.13 -6.93
CA LEU A 23 2.60 2.54 -5.59
C LEU A 23 2.98 1.49 -4.54
N GLY A 24 2.78 0.21 -4.83
CA GLY A 24 3.19 -0.90 -3.96
C GLY A 24 4.69 -0.91 -3.69
N GLU A 25 5.51 -0.68 -4.71
CA GLU A 25 6.97 -0.58 -4.57
C GLU A 25 7.38 0.64 -3.73
N GLN A 26 6.77 1.81 -3.96
CA GLN A 26 7.05 3.01 -3.16
C GLN A 26 6.66 2.84 -1.68
N VAL A 27 5.51 2.24 -1.42
CA VAL A 27 5.07 1.92 -0.05
C VAL A 27 6.05 0.95 0.61
N GLN A 28 6.45 -0.12 -0.09
CA GLN A 28 7.40 -1.10 0.43
C GLN A 28 8.77 -0.48 0.71
N GLN A 29 9.28 0.36 -0.20
CA GLN A 29 10.54 1.08 -0.02
C GLN A 29 10.48 2.00 1.20
N ARG A 30 9.42 2.80 1.36
CA ARG A 30 9.26 3.70 2.52
C ARG A 30 9.25 2.95 3.84
N LEU A 31 8.49 1.86 3.91
CA LEU A 31 8.43 1.03 5.11
C LEU A 31 9.76 0.35 5.41
N GLY A 32 10.58 0.09 4.40
CA GLY A 32 11.93 -0.46 4.56
C GLY A 32 12.99 0.59 4.95
N GLU A 33 12.84 1.84 4.51
CA GLU A 33 13.74 2.95 4.86
C GLU A 33 13.49 3.51 6.26
N ASP A 34 12.27 3.39 6.78
CA ASP A 34 11.91 3.88 8.11
C ASP A 34 12.53 3.00 9.19
N ALA A 35 13.64 3.48 9.77
CA ALA A 35 14.42 2.77 10.78
C ALA A 35 13.65 2.48 12.08
N GLU A 36 12.51 3.14 12.32
CA GLU A 36 11.66 2.89 13.48
C GLU A 36 10.50 1.94 13.15
N VAL A 37 9.86 2.12 12.00
CA VAL A 37 8.68 1.33 11.60
C VAL A 37 9.07 -0.04 11.07
N ALA A 38 10.16 -0.16 10.30
CA ALA A 38 10.64 -1.44 9.77
C ALA A 38 10.84 -2.52 10.86
N PRO A 39 11.61 -2.29 11.95
CA PRO A 39 11.81 -3.31 12.97
C PRO A 39 10.56 -3.61 13.77
N ARG A 40 9.70 -2.61 14.04
CA ARG A 40 8.43 -2.81 14.75
C ARG A 40 7.48 -3.70 13.97
N LEU A 41 7.37 -3.45 12.67
CA LEU A 41 6.51 -4.22 11.78
C LEU A 41 7.04 -5.64 11.56
N GLN A 42 8.38 -5.82 11.52
CA GLN A 42 9.01 -7.14 11.54
C GLN A 42 8.73 -7.91 12.84
N ALA A 43 8.96 -7.29 14.00
CA ALA A 43 8.69 -7.91 15.31
C ALA A 43 7.21 -8.32 15.45
N TYR A 44 6.30 -7.50 14.92
CA TYR A 44 4.88 -7.81 14.85
C TYR A 44 4.60 -9.09 14.05
N LEU A 45 5.12 -9.18 12.82
CA LEU A 45 4.93 -10.36 11.98
C LEU A 45 5.60 -11.61 12.55
N GLU A 46 6.78 -11.47 13.18
CA GLU A 46 7.48 -12.58 13.81
C GLU A 46 6.73 -13.12 15.03
N SER A 47 6.24 -12.24 15.91
CA SER A 47 5.41 -12.64 17.05
C SER A 47 4.17 -13.43 16.61
N ARG A 48 3.56 -13.03 15.49
CA ARG A 48 2.38 -13.68 14.92
C ARG A 48 2.70 -15.01 14.24
N ARG A 49 3.86 -15.09 13.57
CA ARG A 49 4.38 -16.35 13.03
C ARG A 49 4.65 -17.35 14.15
N ALA A 50 5.28 -16.92 15.24
CA ALA A 50 5.54 -17.74 16.42
C ALA A 50 4.24 -18.22 17.09
N ALA A 51 3.19 -17.39 17.07
CA ALA A 51 1.86 -17.76 17.55
C ALA A 51 1.10 -18.73 16.62
N GLY A 52 1.66 -19.12 15.48
CA GLY A 52 1.00 -19.98 14.49
C GLY A 52 -0.16 -19.30 13.75
N GLN A 53 -0.24 -17.97 13.83
CA GLN A 53 -1.36 -17.18 13.30
C GLN A 53 -1.10 -16.63 11.88
N LEU A 54 0.10 -16.83 11.34
CA LEU A 54 0.49 -16.34 10.01
C LEU A 54 1.13 -17.44 9.15
N PRO A 55 0.43 -17.93 8.11
CA PRO A 55 1.09 -18.64 7.03
C PRO A 55 1.81 -17.67 6.05
N ASN A 56 1.37 -16.41 5.92
CA ASN A 56 1.93 -15.40 5.00
C ASN A 56 2.35 -14.11 5.72
N THR A 57 3.56 -13.62 5.43
CA THR A 57 4.14 -12.33 5.85
C THR A 57 3.59 -11.12 5.06
N ASP A 58 2.45 -11.30 4.39
CA ASP A 58 1.84 -10.27 3.56
C ASP A 58 0.80 -9.47 4.39
N ILE A 59 0.73 -8.16 4.15
CA ILE A 59 -0.24 -7.24 4.75
C ILE A 59 -1.02 -6.60 3.61
N ASP A 60 -2.34 -6.76 3.62
CA ASP A 60 -3.24 -6.08 2.69
C ASP A 60 -3.60 -4.68 3.25
N LEU A 61 -3.40 -3.65 2.43
CA LEU A 61 -3.59 -2.25 2.75
C LEU A 61 -4.55 -1.61 1.74
N GLN A 62 -5.40 -0.73 2.22
CA GLN A 62 -6.18 0.20 1.41
C GLN A 62 -5.58 1.60 1.54
N VAL A 63 -5.25 2.20 0.39
CA VAL A 63 -4.64 3.52 0.30
C VAL A 63 -5.57 4.47 -0.43
N TRP A 64 -5.81 5.63 0.17
CA TRP A 64 -6.49 6.76 -0.46
C TRP A 64 -5.48 7.85 -0.78
N LEU A 65 -5.46 8.32 -2.03
CA LEU A 65 -4.64 9.42 -2.50
C LEU A 65 -5.48 10.61 -2.96
N ASP A 66 -4.96 11.82 -2.73
CA ASP A 66 -5.49 13.01 -3.38
C ASP A 66 -4.93 13.19 -4.81
N ALA A 67 -5.43 14.22 -5.50
CA ALA A 67 -4.99 14.59 -6.85
C ALA A 67 -3.53 15.10 -6.93
N SER A 68 -2.86 15.30 -5.79
CA SER A 68 -1.45 15.70 -5.70
C SER A 68 -0.53 14.52 -5.36
N GLY A 69 -1.07 13.30 -5.21
CA GLY A 69 -0.30 12.12 -4.83
C GLY A 69 0.05 12.05 -3.34
N TRP A 70 -0.67 12.77 -2.48
CA TRP A 70 -0.57 12.59 -1.03
C TRP A 70 -1.47 11.45 -0.58
N ILE A 71 -0.96 10.60 0.32
CA ILE A 71 -1.80 9.63 1.00
C ILE A 71 -2.63 10.38 2.03
N VAL A 72 -3.94 10.45 1.80
CA VAL A 72 -4.91 11.11 2.69
C VAL A 72 -5.62 10.12 3.61
N GLY A 73 -5.56 8.83 3.29
CA GLY A 73 -6.15 7.78 4.10
C GLY A 73 -5.41 6.47 3.93
N LEU A 74 -5.38 5.70 5.01
CA LEU A 74 -4.82 4.35 5.04
C LEU A 74 -5.66 3.49 5.97
N ALA A 75 -5.95 2.26 5.54
CA ALA A 75 -6.56 1.24 6.37
C ALA A 75 -5.88 -0.11 6.12
N CYS A 76 -5.51 -0.81 7.18
CA CYS A 76 -5.07 -2.18 7.05
C CYS A 76 -6.28 -3.13 7.12
N LEU A 77 -6.40 -4.05 6.16
CA LEU A 77 -7.53 -4.98 6.05
C LEU A 77 -7.46 -6.16 7.02
N ARG A 78 -6.51 -6.15 7.96
CA ARG A 78 -6.37 -7.22 8.95
C ARG A 78 -7.11 -6.86 10.23
N ALA A 79 -7.84 -7.83 10.78
CA ALA A 79 -8.62 -7.67 12.02
C ALA A 79 -7.76 -7.30 13.24
N ASP A 80 -6.47 -7.64 13.19
CA ASP A 80 -5.51 -7.42 14.25
C ASP A 80 -4.56 -6.23 14.01
N ALA A 81 -4.85 -5.39 13.01
CA ALA A 81 -3.93 -4.35 12.57
C ALA A 81 -3.86 -3.09 13.45
N GLU A 82 -4.74 -2.93 14.43
CA GLU A 82 -4.82 -1.74 15.29
C GLU A 82 -3.45 -1.23 15.80
N PRO A 83 -2.54 -2.08 16.33
CA PRO A 83 -1.22 -1.64 16.80
C PRO A 83 -0.25 -1.23 15.68
N ILE A 84 -0.42 -1.70 14.43
CA ILE A 84 0.47 -1.35 13.31
C ILE A 84 -0.10 -0.24 12.42
N ASP A 85 -1.40 -0.02 12.46
CA ASP A 85 -2.12 0.93 11.61
C ASP A 85 -1.66 2.38 11.86
N ALA A 86 -1.43 2.75 13.12
CA ALA A 86 -0.85 4.04 13.49
C ALA A 86 0.59 4.22 12.95
N GLU A 87 1.42 3.18 13.05
CA GLU A 87 2.80 3.19 12.56
C GLU A 87 2.87 3.29 11.04
N LEU A 88 1.99 2.55 10.35
CA LEU A 88 1.88 2.60 8.89
C LEU A 88 1.41 3.99 8.42
N ARG A 89 0.43 4.60 9.10
CA ARG A 89 0.03 5.98 8.80
C ARG A 89 1.19 6.94 8.99
N ARG A 90 1.93 6.82 10.09
CA ARG A 90 3.10 7.66 10.38
C ARG A 90 4.16 7.56 9.27
N ALA A 91 4.57 6.35 8.88
CA ALA A 91 5.60 6.15 7.85
C ALA A 91 5.15 6.56 6.43
N LEU A 92 3.87 6.35 6.10
CA LEU A 92 3.40 6.51 4.72
C LEU A 92 2.84 7.90 4.44
N MET A 93 2.20 8.55 5.43
CA MET A 93 1.53 9.85 5.26
C MET A 93 2.45 11.05 5.54
N ASP A 94 3.69 10.83 6.00
CA ASP A 94 4.68 11.89 6.29
C ASP A 94 5.09 12.70 5.05
N ARG A 95 5.08 12.08 3.86
CA ARG A 95 5.56 12.72 2.62
C ARG A 95 4.75 12.34 1.38
N SER A 96 4.59 13.26 0.43
CA SER A 96 3.94 13.00 -0.87
C SER A 96 4.66 11.90 -1.68
N LEU A 97 3.92 11.07 -2.41
CA LEU A 97 4.47 10.09 -3.35
C LEU A 97 4.88 10.71 -4.70
N ARG A 98 4.66 12.01 -4.89
CA ARG A 98 5.00 12.83 -6.08
C ARG A 98 4.23 12.52 -7.35
N LEU A 99 3.81 11.26 -7.56
CA LEU A 99 2.95 10.89 -8.68
C LEU A 99 1.49 10.85 -8.22
N PRO A 100 0.58 11.59 -8.87
CA PRO A 100 -0.85 11.50 -8.57
C PRO A 100 -1.48 10.24 -9.20
N PRO A 101 -2.61 9.75 -8.66
CA PRO A 101 -3.33 8.64 -9.26
C PRO A 101 -3.78 8.99 -10.69
N PRO A 102 -3.71 8.04 -11.65
CA PRO A 102 -4.24 8.24 -12.99
C PRO A 102 -5.72 8.57 -12.96
N ASP A 103 -6.17 9.24 -14.02
CA ASP A 103 -7.55 9.68 -14.14
C ASP A 103 -8.54 8.52 -14.04
N HIS A 104 -9.65 8.77 -13.33
CA HIS A 104 -10.70 7.80 -13.01
C HIS A 104 -10.24 6.50 -12.30
N MET A 105 -9.02 6.46 -11.73
CA MET A 105 -8.57 5.27 -10.99
C MET A 105 -9.46 5.04 -9.76
N PRO A 106 -10.01 3.82 -9.56
CA PRO A 106 -10.83 3.51 -8.41
C PRO A 106 -10.02 3.59 -7.12
N GLN A 107 -10.64 4.15 -6.07
CA GLN A 107 -10.08 4.23 -4.73
C GLN A 107 -11.06 3.59 -3.71
N PRO A 108 -10.58 2.98 -2.63
CA PRO A 108 -9.16 2.83 -2.26
C PRO A 108 -8.38 1.92 -3.20
N ILE A 109 -7.08 2.17 -3.31
CA ILE A 109 -6.16 1.27 -4.01
C ILE A 109 -5.75 0.18 -3.03
N GLU A 110 -6.08 -1.06 -3.36
CA GLU A 110 -5.71 -2.23 -2.58
C GLU A 110 -4.30 -2.67 -2.93
N LEU A 111 -3.43 -2.70 -1.93
CA LEU A 111 -2.03 -3.09 -2.06
C LEU A 111 -1.75 -4.27 -1.15
N ARG A 112 -0.99 -5.23 -1.66
CA ARG A 112 -0.40 -6.28 -0.85
C ARG A 112 1.08 -5.98 -0.68
N ILE A 113 1.48 -5.66 0.54
CA ILE A 113 2.88 -5.44 0.87
C ILE A 113 3.47 -6.68 1.53
N ARG A 114 4.72 -6.96 1.21
CA ARG A 114 5.52 -7.97 1.90
C ARG A 114 6.65 -7.27 2.62
N LEU A 115 6.82 -7.55 3.90
CA LEU A 115 8.04 -7.13 4.58
C LEU A 115 9.08 -8.21 4.38
N MET A 116 10.12 -7.86 3.64
CA MET A 116 11.31 -8.68 3.59
C MET A 116 12.09 -8.48 4.89
N PRO A 117 12.66 -9.54 5.48
CA PRO A 117 13.62 -9.35 6.56
C PRO A 117 14.73 -8.44 6.04
N GLY A 118 15.07 -7.42 6.84
CA GLY A 118 16.13 -6.48 6.51
C GLY A 118 17.40 -7.27 6.25
N ARG A 119 18.03 -7.01 5.10
CA ARG A 119 19.29 -7.64 4.73
C ARG A 119 20.42 -7.18 5.64
#